data_AF-A0A3B6TDH8-F1
#
_entry.id   AF-A0A3B6TDH8-F1
#
_cell.length_a   1.000
_cell.length_b   1.000
_cell.length_c   1.000
_cell.angle_alpha   90.00
_cell.angle_beta   90.00
_cell.angle_gamma   90.00
#
_symmetry.space_group_name_H-M   'P 1'
#
loop_
_entity.id
_entity.type
_entity.pdbx_description
1 polymer ?
#
loop_
_entity_poly.entity_id
_entity_poly.type
_entity_poly.pdbx_seq_one_letter_code
_entity_poly.pdbx_strand_id
1 'polypeptide(L)'
;MWKHAASLVLARRSALAAHRAPAISGSAAGAIRRAPAFFSTLDAGQARTRVEDVMPIATGHEREEIEAELQGKKRFDMDAPVGPFGTKEDPAIIQSYFDKRIVGCPGGEGEDEHDVVWFWLKKDKPHECPVCTQYFKLEVIGNGGNPDGHDDDDDDHHHH
;
A
#
# COMPACT_ATOMS: atom_id res chain seq x y z
N MET A 1 -1.52 -0.87 11.82
CA MET A 1 -0.25 -0.63 12.53
C MET A 1 0.43 0.57 11.90
N TRP A 2 0.79 1.59 12.67
CA TRP A 2 1.68 2.68 12.23
C TRP A 2 3.11 2.16 12.07
N LYS A 3 3.86 2.72 11.13
CA LYS A 3 5.29 2.45 10.98
C LYS A 3 6.07 3.76 10.98
N HIS A 4 7.21 3.77 11.66
CA HIS A 4 8.10 4.92 11.60
C HIS A 4 8.91 4.89 10.31
N ALA A 5 9.05 6.03 9.67
CA ALA A 5 9.94 6.21 8.54
C ALA A 5 11.38 6.09 9.04
N ALA A 6 12.07 5.00 8.70
CA ALA A 6 13.48 4.85 9.03
C ALA A 6 14.30 5.98 8.40
N SER A 7 15.17 6.63 9.20
CA SER A 7 16.18 7.54 8.65
C SER A 7 17.12 6.77 7.73
N LEU A 8 16.91 6.88 6.43
CA LEU A 8 17.77 6.28 5.40
C LEU A 8 19.15 6.97 5.41
N VAL A 9 20.06 6.48 6.27
CA VAL A 9 21.50 6.68 6.05
C VAL A 9 21.88 5.84 4.85
N LEU A 10 21.92 6.47 3.67
CA LEU A 10 22.22 5.84 2.39
C LEU A 10 23.68 5.34 2.37
N ALA A 11 23.92 4.11 2.80
CA ALA A 11 25.22 3.46 2.61
C ALA A 11 25.41 3.17 1.11
N ARG A 12 26.15 4.04 0.41
CA ARG A 12 26.56 3.85 -0.99
C ARG A 12 27.46 2.60 -1.09
N ARG A 13 26.87 1.45 -1.44
CA ARG A 13 27.65 0.28 -1.85
C ARG A 13 28.04 0.46 -3.31
N SER A 14 29.33 0.72 -3.55
CA SER A 14 29.89 0.74 -4.91
C SER A 14 29.95 -0.68 -5.46
N ALA A 15 29.25 -0.94 -6.57
CA ALA A 15 29.33 -2.20 -7.29
C ALA A 15 30.44 -2.12 -8.35
N LEU A 16 31.46 -2.97 -8.23
CA LEU A 16 32.47 -3.18 -9.28
C LEU A 16 31.90 -4.15 -10.32
N ALA A 17 31.73 -3.68 -11.55
CA ALA A 17 31.32 -4.49 -12.69
C ALA A 17 32.51 -5.29 -13.23
N ALA A 18 32.43 -6.62 -13.19
CA ALA A 18 33.36 -7.50 -13.89
C ALA A 18 32.73 -8.01 -15.19
N HIS A 19 33.42 -7.76 -16.30
CA HIS A 19 33.06 -8.12 -17.65
C HIS A 19 33.79 -9.41 -18.03
N ARG A 20 33.07 -10.40 -18.57
CA ARG A 20 33.65 -11.37 -19.50
C ARG A 20 32.56 -12.10 -20.29
N ALA A 21 32.57 -11.87 -21.60
CA ALA A 21 31.85 -12.69 -22.57
C ALA A 21 32.70 -13.90 -22.98
N PRO A 22 32.06 -14.99 -23.42
CA PRO A 22 32.61 -15.76 -24.52
C PRO A 22 31.60 -15.85 -25.68
N ALA A 23 32.14 -15.61 -26.88
CA ALA A 23 31.49 -15.93 -28.13
C ALA A 23 31.60 -17.43 -28.42
N ILE A 24 30.56 -18.03 -28.98
CA ILE A 24 30.68 -19.25 -29.77
C ILE A 24 29.65 -19.24 -30.91
N SER A 25 30.20 -19.45 -32.11
CA SER A 25 29.54 -19.51 -33.41
C SER A 25 28.97 -20.91 -33.65
N GLY A 26 27.87 -21.01 -34.39
CA GLY A 26 27.32 -22.30 -34.84
C GLY A 26 26.17 -22.13 -35.83
N SER A 27 26.49 -22.24 -37.13
CA SER A 27 25.52 -22.34 -38.23
C SER A 27 24.92 -23.73 -38.34
N ALA A 28 23.63 -23.83 -38.63
CA ALA A 28 23.08 -24.85 -39.55
C ALA A 28 21.66 -24.46 -40.01
N ALA A 29 21.50 -24.32 -41.32
CA ALA A 29 20.22 -24.09 -41.97
C ALA A 29 19.37 -25.37 -41.98
N GLY A 30 18.11 -25.27 -41.56
CA GLY A 30 17.11 -26.31 -41.70
C GLY A 30 15.79 -25.71 -42.16
N ALA A 31 15.45 -25.89 -43.43
CA ALA A 31 14.19 -25.44 -44.01
C ALA A 31 13.06 -26.39 -43.57
N ILE A 32 12.26 -25.97 -42.58
CA ILE A 32 11.04 -26.68 -42.17
C ILE A 32 9.84 -25.98 -42.79
N ARG A 33 9.09 -26.73 -43.60
CA ARG A 33 7.90 -26.28 -44.32
C ARG A 33 6.82 -25.87 -43.30
N ARG A 34 6.40 -24.60 -43.31
CA ARG A 34 5.30 -24.08 -42.48
C ARG A 34 3.95 -24.58 -43.01
N ALA A 35 3.25 -25.40 -42.23
CA ALA A 35 1.80 -25.56 -42.34
C ALA A 35 1.12 -24.30 -41.78
N PRO A 36 -0.12 -23.94 -42.19
CA PRO A 36 -0.82 -22.80 -41.61
C PRO A 36 -1.26 -23.21 -40.21
N ALA A 37 -0.46 -22.84 -39.22
CA ALA A 37 -0.85 -22.87 -37.83
C ALA A 37 -1.98 -21.85 -37.65
N PHE A 38 -3.23 -22.32 -37.61
CA PHE A 38 -4.36 -21.59 -37.00
C PHE A 38 -4.15 -21.56 -35.49
N PHE A 39 -3.08 -20.90 -35.06
CA PHE A 39 -2.89 -20.52 -33.67
C PHE A 39 -3.01 -19.01 -33.66
N SER A 40 -4.05 -18.50 -32.99
CA SER A 40 -4.17 -17.08 -32.70
C SER A 40 -2.83 -16.58 -32.20
N THR A 41 -2.19 -15.73 -32.99
CA THR A 41 -1.07 -14.94 -32.53
C THR A 41 -1.63 -14.03 -31.45
N LEU A 42 -1.60 -14.48 -30.20
CA LEU A 42 -1.63 -13.55 -29.08
C LEU A 42 -0.42 -12.66 -29.31
N ASP A 43 -0.72 -11.43 -29.71
CA ASP A 43 0.25 -10.40 -30.02
C ASP A 43 1.04 -10.12 -28.74
N ALA A 44 2.16 -10.82 -28.57
CA ALA A 44 3.02 -10.74 -27.40
C ALA A 44 3.71 -9.36 -27.27
N GLY A 45 3.38 -8.41 -28.15
CA GLY A 45 3.91 -7.04 -28.17
C GLY A 45 2.88 -5.95 -27.87
N GLN A 46 1.59 -6.25 -27.76
CA GLN A 46 0.58 -5.20 -27.54
C GLN A 46 0.46 -4.86 -26.05
N ALA A 47 0.67 -3.58 -25.71
CA ALA A 47 0.46 -3.07 -24.36
C ALA A 47 -0.99 -3.34 -23.95
N ARG A 48 -1.17 -4.07 -22.85
CA ARG A 48 -2.48 -4.32 -22.23
C ARG A 48 -2.92 -3.02 -21.59
N THR A 49 -3.91 -2.37 -22.20
CA THR A 49 -4.36 -1.03 -21.75
C THR A 49 -5.73 -1.09 -21.09
N ARG A 50 -6.46 -2.18 -21.30
CA ARG A 50 -7.80 -2.40 -20.78
C ARG A 50 -7.86 -3.71 -19.99
N VAL A 51 -8.80 -3.78 -19.05
CA VAL A 51 -9.04 -5.02 -18.28
C VAL A 51 -9.40 -6.18 -19.21
N GLU A 52 -10.15 -5.91 -20.28
CA GLU A 52 -10.54 -6.92 -21.26
C GLU A 52 -9.35 -7.59 -21.96
N ASP A 53 -8.20 -6.90 -22.09
CA ASP A 53 -6.98 -7.45 -22.71
C ASP A 53 -6.24 -8.42 -21.77
N VAL A 54 -6.46 -8.29 -20.45
CA VAL A 54 -5.82 -9.11 -19.41
C VAL A 54 -6.73 -10.27 -19.03
N MET A 55 -7.98 -9.96 -18.71
CA MET A 55 -8.97 -10.91 -18.20
C MET A 55 -10.38 -10.53 -18.68
N PRO A 56 -10.82 -11.00 -19.85
CA PRO A 56 -12.08 -10.59 -20.49
C PRO A 56 -13.35 -10.83 -19.68
N ILE A 57 -13.31 -11.77 -18.73
CA ILE A 57 -14.47 -12.17 -17.90
C ILE A 57 -14.45 -11.56 -16.50
N ALA A 58 -13.49 -10.68 -16.18
CA ALA A 58 -13.38 -10.06 -14.86
C ALA A 58 -14.56 -9.11 -14.61
N THR A 59 -15.18 -9.21 -13.44
CA THR A 59 -16.32 -8.36 -13.03
C THR A 59 -16.21 -7.95 -11.56
N GLY A 60 -16.93 -6.89 -11.16
CA GLY A 60 -16.92 -6.43 -9.76
C GLY A 60 -15.54 -5.98 -9.27
N HIS A 61 -15.18 -6.34 -8.03
CA HIS A 61 -13.92 -5.95 -7.40
C HIS A 61 -12.68 -6.46 -8.16
N GLU A 62 -12.77 -7.64 -8.78
CA GLU A 62 -11.68 -8.20 -9.60
C GLU A 62 -11.36 -7.27 -10.78
N ARG A 63 -12.41 -6.75 -11.45
CA ARG A 63 -12.25 -5.80 -12.57
C ARG A 63 -11.65 -4.48 -12.09
N GLU A 64 -12.13 -3.96 -10.95
CA GLU A 64 -11.65 -2.70 -10.37
C GLU A 64 -10.17 -2.77 -9.94
N GLU A 65 -9.75 -3.90 -9.38
CA GLU A 65 -8.36 -4.12 -8.97
C GLU A 65 -7.43 -4.14 -10.19
N ILE A 66 -7.76 -4.93 -11.23
CA ILE A 66 -6.97 -4.97 -12.47
C ILE A 66 -6.94 -3.60 -13.16
N GLU A 67 -8.05 -2.86 -13.18
CA GLU A 67 -8.09 -1.51 -13.76
C GLU A 67 -7.15 -0.54 -13.04
N ALA A 68 -7.08 -0.61 -11.71
CA ALA A 68 -6.16 0.20 -10.92
C ALA A 68 -4.69 -0.21 -11.18
N GLU A 69 -4.40 -1.51 -11.22
CA GLU A 69 -3.06 -2.04 -11.48
C GLU A 69 -2.53 -1.62 -12.86
N LEU A 70 -3.39 -1.65 -13.89
CA LEU A 70 -3.05 -1.16 -15.23
C LEU A 70 -2.71 0.34 -15.25
N GLN A 71 -3.31 1.12 -14.34
CA GLN A 71 -2.97 2.53 -14.14
C GLN A 71 -1.74 2.73 -13.21
N GLY A 72 -1.13 1.65 -12.72
CA GLY A 72 -0.02 1.69 -11.77
C GLY A 72 -0.44 2.15 -10.36
N LYS A 73 -1.72 2.02 -10.01
CA LYS A 73 -2.28 2.39 -8.69
C LYS A 73 -2.75 1.15 -7.96
N LYS A 74 -2.75 1.19 -6.62
CA LYS A 74 -3.38 0.15 -5.80
C LYS A 74 -4.83 0.54 -5.53
N ARG A 75 -5.79 -0.35 -5.82
CA ARG A 75 -7.21 -0.11 -5.54
C ARG A 75 -7.51 -0.01 -4.03
N PHE A 76 -6.82 -0.84 -3.25
CA PHE A 76 -6.88 -0.86 -1.79
C PHE A 76 -5.47 -0.66 -1.23
N ASP A 77 -5.31 0.35 -0.39
CA ASP A 77 -4.05 0.54 0.34
C ASP A 77 -4.03 -0.37 1.57
N MET A 78 -3.41 -1.53 1.42
CA MET A 78 -3.20 -2.50 2.51
C MET A 78 -1.92 -2.22 3.29
N ASP A 79 -1.10 -1.27 2.85
CA ASP A 79 0.14 -0.98 3.51
C ASP A 79 -0.13 -0.25 4.84
N ALA A 80 0.78 -0.45 5.79
CA ALA A 80 0.74 0.28 7.03
C ALA A 80 1.07 1.77 6.77
N PRO A 81 0.33 2.72 7.35
CA PRO A 81 0.69 4.13 7.25
C PRO A 81 2.09 4.36 7.85
N VAL A 82 2.91 5.12 7.13
CA VAL A 82 4.31 5.38 7.46
C VAL A 82 4.54 6.87 7.64
N GLY A 83 5.28 7.27 8.65
CA GLY A 83 5.70 8.67 8.83
C GLY A 83 6.67 8.87 9.99
N PRO A 84 7.06 10.12 10.27
CA PRO A 84 7.93 10.44 11.41
C PRO A 84 7.23 10.22 12.74
N PHE A 85 7.99 10.28 13.83
CA PHE A 85 7.42 10.28 15.18
C PHE A 85 6.58 11.54 15.39
N GLY A 86 5.29 11.37 15.69
CA GLY A 86 4.33 12.47 15.85
C GLY A 86 4.50 13.23 17.17
N THR A 87 4.64 14.54 17.08
CA THR A 87 4.69 15.47 18.22
C THR A 87 3.37 16.22 18.38
N LYS A 88 3.20 16.97 19.47
CA LYS A 88 1.99 17.75 19.70
C LYS A 88 1.79 18.84 18.63
N GLU A 89 2.89 19.45 18.18
CA GLU A 89 2.91 20.48 17.15
C GLU A 89 2.79 19.87 15.75
N ASP A 90 3.44 18.73 15.51
CA ASP A 90 3.43 17.99 14.24
C ASP A 90 3.02 16.52 14.44
N PRO A 91 1.70 16.24 14.53
CA PRO A 91 1.19 14.91 14.84
C PRO A 91 1.32 13.96 13.65
N ALA A 92 1.41 12.65 13.93
CA ALA A 92 1.36 11.62 12.91
C ALA A 92 -0.02 11.59 12.24
N ILE A 93 -0.07 11.96 10.95
CA ILE A 93 -1.31 12.02 10.18
C ILE A 93 -1.71 10.62 9.71
N ILE A 94 -2.94 10.22 10.06
CA ILE A 94 -3.55 8.96 9.65
C ILE A 94 -4.73 9.26 8.73
N GLN A 95 -4.65 8.80 7.49
CA GLN A 95 -5.75 8.92 6.54
C GLN A 95 -6.86 7.90 6.84
N SER A 96 -8.11 8.31 6.69
CA SER A 96 -9.29 7.44 6.85
C SER A 96 -10.38 7.84 5.86
N TYR A 97 -11.15 6.87 5.38
CA TYR A 97 -12.35 7.17 4.58
C TYR A 97 -13.54 7.64 5.45
N PHE A 98 -13.54 7.23 6.73
CA PHE A 98 -14.57 7.50 7.74
C PHE A 98 -14.06 8.43 8.85
N ASP A 99 -14.96 8.93 9.70
CA ASP A 99 -14.65 9.86 10.80
C ASP A 99 -13.95 9.19 12.00
N LYS A 100 -13.83 7.85 12.02
CA LYS A 100 -13.04 7.11 13.02
C LYS A 100 -12.30 5.93 12.37
N ARG A 101 -11.09 5.63 12.84
CA ARG A 101 -10.25 4.50 12.38
C ARG A 101 -9.50 3.87 13.55
N ILE A 102 -9.38 2.54 13.55
CA ILE A 102 -8.53 1.81 14.50
C ILE A 102 -7.06 1.97 14.10
N VAL A 103 -6.23 2.42 15.03
CA VAL A 103 -4.80 2.63 14.85
C VAL A 103 -4.04 1.81 15.90
N GLY A 104 -2.90 1.25 15.49
CA GLY A 104 -2.00 0.51 16.37
C GLY A 104 -0.64 1.19 16.40
N CYS A 105 -0.18 1.62 17.57
CA CYS A 105 1.14 2.22 17.79
C CYS A 105 2.11 1.17 18.36
N PRO A 106 3.19 0.81 17.63
CA PRO A 106 4.23 -0.11 18.12
C PRO A 106 5.34 0.60 18.91
N GLY A 107 5.21 1.90 19.19
CA GLY A 107 6.29 2.69 19.81
C GLY A 107 7.28 3.26 18.80
N GLY A 108 8.21 4.07 19.31
CA GLY A 108 9.28 4.71 18.54
C GLY A 108 10.54 3.84 18.41
N GLU A 109 11.67 4.46 18.04
CA GLU A 109 12.98 3.80 18.06
C GLU A 109 13.62 3.94 19.45
N GLY A 110 14.30 2.91 19.94
CA GLY A 110 15.08 2.98 21.18
C GLY A 110 14.24 2.79 22.45
N GLU A 111 14.29 3.74 23.37
CA GLU A 111 13.60 3.65 24.68
C GLU A 111 12.07 3.78 24.57
N ASP A 112 11.58 4.28 23.43
CA ASP A 112 10.16 4.46 23.14
C ASP A 112 9.51 3.23 22.47
N GLU A 113 10.24 2.11 22.30
CA GLU A 113 9.72 0.84 21.77
C GLU A 113 8.79 0.17 22.80
N HIS A 114 7.61 -0.27 22.37
CA HIS A 114 6.67 -0.95 23.27
C HIS A 114 5.72 -1.90 22.53
N ASP A 115 5.02 -2.75 23.27
CA ASP A 115 3.98 -3.61 22.69
C ASP A 115 2.87 -2.79 22.04
N VAL A 116 2.25 -3.35 21.00
CA VAL A 116 1.29 -2.61 20.17
C VAL A 116 0.09 -2.14 20.99
N VAL A 117 -0.09 -0.82 21.08
CA VAL A 117 -1.27 -0.21 21.68
C VAL A 117 -2.28 0.11 20.59
N TRP A 118 -3.47 -0.48 20.69
CA TRP A 118 -4.58 -0.26 19.77
C TRP A 118 -5.58 0.75 20.35
N PHE A 119 -6.03 1.70 19.53
CA PHE A 119 -7.00 2.71 19.94
C PHE A 119 -7.87 3.19 18.77
N TRP A 120 -9.04 3.74 19.12
CA TRP A 120 -9.90 4.44 18.18
C TRP A 120 -9.41 5.88 18.02
N LEU A 121 -8.95 6.21 16.82
CA LEU A 121 -8.63 7.58 16.45
C LEU A 121 -9.88 8.22 15.83
N LYS A 122 -10.39 9.30 16.43
CA LYS A 122 -11.58 10.02 15.97
C LYS A 122 -11.16 11.32 15.26
N LYS A 123 -11.96 11.76 14.28
CA LYS A 123 -11.81 13.05 13.62
C LYS A 123 -11.86 14.19 14.65
N ASP A 124 -11.07 15.22 14.43
CA ASP A 124 -10.98 16.44 15.26
C ASP A 124 -10.58 16.21 16.73
N LYS A 125 -10.22 14.99 17.11
CA LYS A 125 -9.73 14.62 18.44
C LYS A 125 -8.38 13.92 18.32
N PRO A 126 -7.25 14.66 18.41
CA PRO A 126 -5.92 14.06 18.44
C PRO A 126 -5.80 13.07 19.59
N HIS A 127 -5.07 11.98 19.36
CA HIS A 127 -4.82 10.96 20.37
C HIS A 127 -3.33 10.91 20.71
N GLU A 128 -3.02 10.91 21.99
CA GLU A 128 -1.66 10.71 22.51
C GLU A 128 -1.51 9.26 22.97
N CYS A 129 -0.48 8.58 22.49
CA CYS A 129 -0.18 7.21 22.93
C CYS A 129 0.22 7.22 24.41
N PRO A 130 -0.41 6.39 25.28
CA PRO A 130 -0.14 6.42 26.72
C PRO A 130 1.24 5.89 27.12
N VAL A 131 2.00 5.32 26.18
CA VAL A 131 3.32 4.71 26.45
C VAL A 131 4.45 5.55 25.86
N CYS A 132 4.51 5.72 24.53
CA CYS A 132 5.55 6.52 23.88
C CYS A 132 5.24 8.01 23.78
N THR A 133 4.06 8.49 24.19
CA THR A 133 3.64 9.91 24.07
C THR A 133 3.58 10.45 22.63
N GLN A 134 3.57 9.58 21.62
CA GLN A 134 3.37 9.96 20.24
C GLN A 134 1.95 10.50 19.99
N TYR A 135 1.85 11.62 19.28
CA TYR A 135 0.57 12.22 18.88
C TYR A 135 0.13 11.74 17.51
N PHE A 136 -1.17 11.43 17.39
CA PHE A 136 -1.83 11.01 16.15
C PHE A 136 -3.02 11.91 15.84
N LYS A 137 -3.21 12.25 14.57
CA LYS A 137 -4.36 13.01 14.08
C LYS A 137 -4.96 12.34 12.85
N LEU A 138 -6.28 12.27 12.78
CA LEU A 138 -7.00 11.68 11.65
C LEU A 138 -7.31 12.73 10.59
N GLU A 139 -7.03 12.38 9.34
CA GLU A 139 -7.42 13.14 8.15
C GLU A 139 -8.43 12.31 7.34
N VAL A 140 -9.62 12.89 7.10
CA VAL A 140 -10.67 12.22 6.32
C VAL A 140 -10.46 12.50 4.85
N ILE A 141 -10.23 11.45 4.05
CA ILE A 141 -10.01 11.52 2.59
C ILE A 141 -11.23 11.14 1.75
N GLY A 142 -12.33 10.75 2.42
CA GLY A 142 -13.57 10.29 1.79
C GLY A 142 -14.79 11.13 2.19
N ASN A 143 -15.97 10.50 2.11
CA ASN A 143 -17.23 11.11 2.52
C ASN A 143 -17.35 11.36 4.03
N GLY A 144 -16.49 10.71 4.84
CA GLY A 144 -16.62 10.74 6.30
C GLY A 144 -17.81 9.90 6.78
N GLY A 145 -18.29 10.22 7.97
CA GLY A 145 -19.38 9.52 8.64
C GLY A 145 -18.93 8.38 9.55
N ASN A 146 -19.88 7.86 10.33
CA ASN A 146 -19.65 6.74 11.22
C ASN A 146 -19.47 5.45 10.38
N PRO A 147 -18.35 4.70 10.52
CA PRO A 147 -18.17 3.44 9.81
C PRO A 147 -19.24 2.39 10.13
N ASP A 148 -19.92 2.51 11.27
CA ASP A 148 -20.95 1.56 11.70
C ASP A 148 -22.35 1.87 11.11
N GLY A 149 -22.52 3.04 10.49
CA GLY A 149 -23.79 3.47 9.87
C GLY A 149 -24.93 3.75 10.87
N HIS A 150 -24.64 3.79 12.17
CA HIS A 150 -25.55 4.22 13.21
C HIS A 150 -25.19 5.64 13.66
N ASP A 151 -26.15 6.50 13.96
CA ASP A 151 -25.85 7.82 14.52
C ASP A 151 -25.30 7.61 15.96
N ASP A 152 -24.22 8.31 16.32
CA ASP A 152 -23.50 8.13 17.60
C ASP A 152 -24.28 8.73 18.81
N ASP A 153 -25.49 8.23 19.09
CA ASP A 153 -26.31 8.66 20.24
C ASP A 153 -25.89 7.99 21.58
N ASP A 154 -24.86 7.13 21.60
CA ASP A 154 -24.64 6.18 22.72
C ASP A 154 -23.38 6.41 23.60
N ASP A 155 -22.57 7.44 23.40
CA ASP A 155 -21.27 7.59 24.12
C ASP A 155 -21.38 8.20 25.56
N ASP A 156 -22.57 8.47 26.12
CA ASP A 156 -22.76 9.17 27.42
C ASP A 156 -23.30 8.31 28.60
N HIS A 157 -23.28 6.97 28.52
CA HIS A 157 -23.97 6.10 29.52
C HIS A 157 -23.14 5.05 30.29
N HIS A 158 -21.82 5.19 30.43
CA HIS A 158 -21.05 4.29 31.31
C HIS A 158 -20.39 5.01 32.51
N HIS A 159 -21.22 5.14 33.55
CA HIS A 159 -20.98 5.07 35.00
C HIS A 159 -19.61 5.44 35.62
N HIS A 160 -19.68 6.46 36.49
CA HIS A 160 -19.05 6.63 37.82
C HIS A 160 -17.97 5.62 38.29
#